data_AF-A0A661IQQ9-F1
#
_entry.id   AF-A0A661IQQ9-F1
#
_cell.length_a   1.000
_cell.length_b   1.000
_cell.length_c   1.000
_cell.angle_alpha   90.00
_cell.angle_beta   90.00
_cell.angle_gamma   90.00
#
_symmetry.space_group_name_H-M   'P 1'
#
loop_
_entity.id
_entity.type
_entity.pdbx_description
1 polymer ?
#
loop_
_entity_poly.entity_id
_entity_poly.type
_entity_poly.pdbx_seq_one_letter_code
_entity_poly.pdbx_strand_id
1 'polypeptide(L)'
;MFILIPTIIIFLCISYLQINDDVGVTTQVILYILMLLTTLISLFLYKKVKNDMNLQDVNSILIEIERLNQKIDKTTDEKIILGLKHKIELLEKEKETKYH
;
A
#
# COMPACT_ATOMS: atom_id res chain seq x y z
N MET A 1 -8.14 5.28 8.94
CA MET A 1 -9.45 5.69 9.51
C MET A 1 -10.64 5.42 8.58
N PHE A 2 -10.50 5.59 7.25
CA PHE A 2 -11.61 5.43 6.29
C PHE A 2 -12.31 4.05 6.30
N ILE A 3 -11.59 2.96 6.58
CA ILE A 3 -12.17 1.59 6.68
C ILE A 3 -12.68 1.28 8.10
N LEU A 4 -12.09 1.91 9.12
CA LEU A 4 -12.39 1.63 10.52
C LEU A 4 -13.80 2.11 10.91
N ILE A 5 -14.19 3.31 10.45
CA ILE A 5 -15.48 3.93 10.77
C ILE A 5 -16.67 3.10 10.21
N PRO A 6 -16.70 2.72 8.92
CA PRO A 6 -17.76 1.85 8.39
C PRO A 6 -17.84 0.50 9.12
N THR A 7 -16.69 -0.07 9.47
CA THR A 7 -16.63 -1.36 10.18
C THR A 7 -17.24 -1.26 11.58
N ILE A 8 -16.96 -0.19 12.32
CA ILE A 8 -17.53 0.07 13.64
C ILE A 8 -19.05 0.28 13.55
N ILE A 9 -19.52 1.06 12.57
CA ILE A 9 -20.95 1.30 12.36
C ILE A 9 -21.70 -0.02 12.09
N ILE A 10 -21.17 -0.85 11.19
CA ILE A 10 -21.74 -2.16 10.87
C ILE A 10 -21.75 -3.07 12.10
N PHE A 11 -20.68 -3.09 12.88
CA PHE A 11 -20.60 -3.87 14.11
C PHE A 11 -21.64 -3.43 15.15
N LEU A 12 -21.85 -2.12 15.32
CA LEU A 12 -22.87 -1.58 16.22
C LEU A 12 -24.29 -1.93 15.75
N CYS A 13 -24.55 -1.85 14.44
CA CYS A 13 -25.84 -2.27 13.87
C CYS A 13 -26.14 -3.74 14.14
N ILE A 14 -25.17 -4.64 13.93
CA ILE A 14 -25.34 -6.08 14.19
C ILE A 14 -25.54 -6.35 15.68
N SER A 15 -24.77 -5.68 16.55
CA SER A 15 -24.93 -5.80 18.00
C SER A 15 -26.33 -5.36 18.44
N TYR A 16 -26.85 -4.27 17.87
CA TYR A 16 -28.21 -3.81 18.12
C TYR A 16 -29.28 -4.80 17.62
N LEU A 17 -29.07 -5.41 16.45
CA LEU A 17 -29.97 -6.45 15.92
C LEU A 17 -30.01 -7.68 16.82
N GLN A 18 -28.86 -8.14 17.33
CA GLN A 18 -28.79 -9.34 18.16
C GLN A 18 -29.39 -9.14 19.56
N ILE A 19 -29.48 -7.89 20.02
CA ILE A 19 -30.09 -7.55 21.31
C ILE A 19 -31.62 -7.36 21.19
N ASN A 20 -32.13 -7.04 19.99
CA ASN A 20 -33.55 -6.78 19.76
C ASN A 20 -34.13 -7.80 18.75
N ASP A 21 -34.86 -8.79 19.26
CA ASP A 21 -35.40 -9.91 18.46
C ASP A 21 -36.49 -9.51 17.44
N ASP A 22 -37.03 -8.29 17.51
CA ASP A 22 -38.09 -7.81 16.61
C ASP A 22 -37.59 -7.33 15.23
N VAL A 23 -36.29 -7.43 14.95
CA VAL A 23 -35.78 -6.93 13.68
C VAL A 23 -35.97 -7.96 12.57
N GLY A 24 -36.84 -7.62 11.63
CA GLY A 24 -37.21 -8.47 10.50
C GLY A 24 -36.01 -8.98 9.68
N VAL A 25 -36.15 -10.22 9.19
CA VAL A 25 -35.15 -10.95 8.38
C VAL A 25 -34.57 -10.12 7.24
N THR A 26 -35.40 -9.28 6.59
CA THR A 26 -34.97 -8.38 5.51
C THR A 26 -33.84 -7.43 5.94
N THR A 27 -33.91 -6.87 7.15
CA THR A 27 -32.91 -5.92 7.66
C THR A 27 -31.59 -6.63 7.97
N GLN A 28 -31.66 -7.87 8.47
CA GLN A 28 -30.47 -8.70 8.68
C GLN A 28 -29.77 -9.00 7.35
N VAL A 29 -30.52 -9.38 6.32
CA VAL A 29 -29.97 -9.64 4.97
C VAL A 29 -29.29 -8.41 4.38
N ILE A 30 -29.90 -7.22 4.51
CA ILE A 30 -29.29 -5.96 4.04
C ILE A 30 -27.95 -5.69 4.74
N LEU A 31 -27.88 -5.89 6.05
CA LEU A 31 -26.66 -5.65 6.82
C LEU A 31 -25.55 -6.64 6.47
N TYR A 32 -25.87 -7.92 6.22
CA TYR A 32 -24.88 -8.88 5.72
C TYR A 32 -24.36 -8.54 4.31
N ILE A 33 -25.22 -8.02 3.42
CA ILE A 33 -24.78 -7.53 2.10
C ILE A 33 -23.81 -6.35 2.26
N LEU A 34 -24.13 -5.41 3.15
CA LEU A 34 -23.27 -4.26 3.44
C LEU A 34 -21.93 -4.66 4.05
N MET A 35 -21.91 -5.66 4.95
CA MET A 35 -20.67 -6.26 5.44
C MET A 35 -19.80 -6.77 4.30
N LEU A 36 -20.39 -7.59 3.43
CA LEU A 36 -19.67 -8.24 2.34
C LEU A 36 -19.08 -7.20 1.36
N LEU A 37 -19.86 -6.16 1.02
CA LEU A 37 -19.38 -5.03 0.22
C LEU A 37 -18.21 -4.30 0.89
N THR A 38 -18.30 -4.07 2.20
CA THR A 38 -17.23 -3.39 2.97
C THR A 38 -15.95 -4.21 2.96
N THR A 39 -16.04 -5.53 3.13
CA THR A 39 -14.88 -6.44 3.05
C THR A 39 -14.27 -6.43 1.66
N LEU A 40 -15.07 -6.49 0.60
CA LEU A 40 -14.58 -6.44 -0.79
C LEU A 40 -13.86 -5.13 -1.10
N ILE A 41 -14.45 -4.00 -0.71
CA ILE A 41 -13.83 -2.68 -0.88
C ILE A 41 -12.51 -2.60 -0.10
N SER A 42 -12.48 -3.14 1.12
CA SER A 42 -11.27 -3.16 1.94
C SER A 42 -10.15 -3.98 1.30
N LEU A 43 -10.47 -5.15 0.73
CA LEU A 43 -9.51 -5.98 0.00
C LEU A 43 -8.97 -5.27 -1.25
N PHE A 44 -9.85 -4.59 -2.00
CA PHE A 44 -9.45 -3.82 -3.17
C PHE A 44 -8.52 -2.66 -2.80
N LEU A 45 -8.88 -1.91 -1.75
CA LEU A 45 -8.06 -0.83 -1.22
C LEU A 45 -6.71 -1.33 -0.72
N TYR A 46 -6.66 -2.46 -0.02
CA TYR A 46 -5.41 -3.07 0.43
C TYR A 46 -4.47 -3.38 -0.76
N LYS A 47 -5.00 -4.01 -1.82
CA LYS A 47 -4.20 -4.29 -3.02
C LYS A 47 -3.67 -3.01 -3.66
N LYS A 48 -4.50 -1.97 -3.75
CA LYS A 48 -4.11 -0.67 -4.29
C LYS A 48 -3.00 -0.03 -3.46
N VAL A 49 -3.18 0.08 -2.14
CA VAL A 49 -2.18 0.66 -1.23
C VAL A 49 -0.86 -0.11 -1.30
N LYS A 50 -0.91 -1.44 -1.35
CA LYS A 50 0.30 -2.27 -1.51
C LYS A 50 1.03 -1.95 -2.82
N ASN A 51 0.30 -1.82 -3.91
CA ASN A 51 0.89 -1.46 -5.21
C ASN A 51 1.48 -0.05 -5.21
N ASP A 52 0.78 0.91 -4.62
CA ASP A 52 1.24 2.30 -4.49
C ASP A 52 2.51 2.38 -3.63
N MET A 53 2.60 1.59 -2.54
CA MET A 53 3.82 1.48 -1.72
C MET A 53 5.00 0.89 -2.50
N ASN A 54 4.78 -0.19 -3.26
CA ASN A 54 5.83 -0.76 -4.11
C ASN A 54 6.32 0.25 -5.16
N LEU A 55 5.40 1.00 -5.78
CA LEU A 55 5.74 2.05 -6.73
C LEU A 55 6.54 3.18 -6.05
N GLN A 56 6.17 3.55 -4.82
CA GLN A 56 6.88 4.56 -4.03
C GLN A 56 8.31 4.11 -3.69
N ASP A 57 8.50 2.84 -3.32
CA ASP A 57 9.82 2.25 -3.06
C ASP A 57 10.71 2.30 -4.30
N VAL A 58 10.19 1.90 -5.46
CA VAL A 58 10.89 1.98 -6.75
C VAL A 58 11.27 3.43 -7.06
N ASN A 59 10.33 4.36 -6.93
CA ASN A 59 10.60 5.78 -7.19
C ASN A 59 11.67 6.34 -6.25
N SER A 60 11.69 5.92 -4.99
CA SER A 60 12.76 6.29 -4.05
C SER A 60 14.13 5.81 -4.53
N ILE A 61 14.23 4.58 -5.02
CA ILE A 61 15.47 4.02 -5.58
C ILE A 61 15.90 4.83 -6.82
N LEU A 62 14.97 5.15 -7.72
CA LEU A 62 15.27 5.94 -8.93
C LEU A 62 15.81 7.34 -8.58
N ILE A 63 15.20 8.01 -7.60
CA ILE A 63 15.67 9.32 -7.11
C ILE A 63 17.08 9.21 -6.50
N GLU A 64 17.38 8.12 -5.79
CA GLU A 64 18.72 7.90 -5.25
C GLU A 64 19.76 7.67 -6.35
N ILE A 65 19.44 6.87 -7.37
CA ILE A 65 20.29 6.65 -8.54
C ILE A 65 20.58 7.98 -9.25
N GLU A 66 19.56 8.81 -9.47
CA GLU A 66 19.73 10.12 -10.11
C GLU A 66 20.67 11.03 -9.30
N ARG A 67 20.52 11.06 -7.97
CA ARG A 67 21.43 11.81 -7.08
C ARG A 67 22.87 11.29 -7.14
N LEU A 68 23.07 9.99 -7.26
CA LEU A 68 24.40 9.38 -7.39
C LEU A 68 25.02 9.71 -8.74
N ASN A 69 24.25 9.67 -9.83
CA ASN A 69 24.70 10.10 -11.17
C ASN A 69 25.13 11.57 -11.17
N GLN A 70 24.33 12.47 -10.58
CA GLN A 70 24.71 13.88 -10.44
C GLN A 70 25.98 14.09 -9.60
N LYS A 71 26.28 13.20 -8.65
CA LYS A 71 27.54 13.23 -7.90
C LYS A 71 28.72 12.75 -8.73
N ILE A 72 28.51 11.73 -9.57
CA ILE A 72 29.52 11.25 -10.52
C ILE A 72 29.90 12.39 -11.47
N ASP A 73 28.92 13.08 -12.05
CA ASP A 73 29.16 14.18 -13.01
C ASP A 73 29.93 15.37 -12.40
N LYS A 74 29.89 15.51 -11.06
CA LYS A 74 30.55 16.59 -10.31
C LYS A 74 31.89 16.18 -9.69
N THR A 75 32.27 14.91 -9.79
CA THR A 75 33.46 14.36 -9.14
C THR A 75 34.47 13.94 -10.19
N THR A 76 35.74 14.33 -10.04
CA THR A 76 36.83 13.98 -10.98
C THR A 76 37.68 12.79 -10.52
N ASP A 77 37.47 12.32 -9.29
CA ASP A 77 38.20 11.19 -8.71
C ASP A 77 37.63 9.84 -9.21
N GLU A 78 38.43 9.12 -10.00
CA GLU A 78 38.06 7.84 -10.59
C GLU A 78 37.72 6.76 -9.55
N LYS A 79 38.38 6.75 -8.39
CA LYS A 79 38.10 5.78 -7.32
C LYS A 79 36.72 6.01 -6.72
N ILE A 80 36.34 7.28 -6.55
CA ILE A 80 35.02 7.65 -6.04
C ILE A 80 33.94 7.33 -7.08
N ILE A 81 34.19 7.63 -8.36
CA ILE A 81 33.28 7.29 -9.45
C ILE A 81 33.02 5.77 -9.51
N LEU A 82 34.06 4.94 -9.37
CA LEU A 82 33.93 3.49 -9.40
C LEU A 82 33.05 2.98 -8.23
N GLY A 83 33.26 3.51 -7.02
CA GLY A 83 32.45 3.17 -5.86
C GLY A 83 30.98 3.60 -5.98
N LEU A 84 30.74 4.78 -6.56
CA LEU A 84 29.38 5.27 -6.83
C LEU A 84 28.67 4.43 -7.90
N LYS A 85 29.38 4.03 -8.98
CA LYS A 85 28.84 3.13 -10.01
C LYS A 85 28.46 1.76 -9.46
N HIS A 86 29.32 1.17 -8.61
CA HIS A 86 28.99 -0.09 -7.94
C HIS A 86 27.75 0.04 -7.05
N LYS A 87 27.60 1.17 -6.35
CA LYS A 87 26.39 1.44 -5.55
C LYS A 87 25.13 1.55 -6.42
N ILE A 88 25.23 2.18 -7.60
CA ILE A 88 24.13 2.26 -8.56
C ILE A 88 23.73 0.85 -9.05
N GLU A 89 24.71 0.01 -9.41
CA GLU A 89 24.44 -1.36 -9.87
C GLU A 89 23.70 -2.20 -8.81
N LEU A 90 24.06 -2.06 -7.53
CA LEU A 90 23.35 -2.73 -6.44
C LEU A 90 21.90 -2.24 -6.31
N LEU A 91 21.68 -0.92 -6.42
CA LEU A 91 20.35 -0.33 -6.36
C LEU A 91 19.47 -0.72 -7.56
N GLU A 92 20.07 -0.88 -8.75
CA GLU A 92 19.35 -1.37 -9.94
C GLU A 92 18.90 -2.82 -9.77
N LYS A 93 19.76 -3.70 -9.22
CA LYS A 93 19.38 -5.08 -8.88
C LYS A 93 18.28 -5.15 -7.83
N GLU A 94 18.32 -4.27 -6.81
CA GLU A 94 17.26 -4.18 -5.81
C GLU A 94 15.93 -3.72 -6.44
N LYS A 95 15.97 -2.76 -7.35
CA LYS A 95 14.80 -2.29 -8.11
C LYS A 95 14.15 -3.43 -8.90
N GLU A 96 14.94 -4.23 -9.62
CA GLU A 96 14.45 -5.37 -10.40
C GLU A 96 13.77 -6.42 -9.52
N THR A 97 14.32 -6.66 -8.32
CA THR A 97 13.75 -7.61 -7.35
C THR A 97 12.43 -7.12 -6.77
N LYS A 98 12.23 -5.81 -6.62
CA LYS A 98 10.97 -5.22 -6.11
C LYS A 98 9.89 -5.03 -7.17
N TYR A 99 10.26 -5.03 -8.46
CA TYR A 99 9.32 -4.88 -9.58
C TYR A 99 8.65 -6.21 -10.00
N HIS A 100 9.26 -7.34 -9.63
CA HIS A 100 8.77 -8.69 -9.88
C HIS A 100 8.10 -9.30 -8.65
#